data_AF-A0A7C4TW26-F1
#
_entry.id   AF-A0A7C4TW26-F1
#
_cell.length_a   1.000
_cell.length_b   1.000
_cell.length_c   1.000
_cell.angle_alpha   90.00
_cell.angle_beta   90.00
_cell.angle_gamma   90.00
#
_symmetry.space_group_name_H-M   'P 1'
#
loop_
_entity.id
_entity.type
_entity.pdbx_description
1 polymer ?
#
loop_
_entity_poly.entity_id
_entity_poly.type
_entity_poly.pdbx_seq_one_letter_code
_entity_poly.pdbx_strand_id
1 'polypeptide(L)'
;MSFTERRVAYFHLAGKRNTDTLLEIVKGYVEREGIKDIVVASTTGETGAKASKTFKGYNVVVVTHCFGFRNPGESELKEEFKKEIMHNGAKIFTGTH
;
A
#
# COMPACT_ATOMS: atom_id res chain seq x y z
N MET A 1 17.24 30.87 -11.61
CA MET A 1 15.89 30.63 -11.04
C MET A 1 15.75 29.13 -10.87
N SER A 2 15.40 28.63 -9.67
CA SER A 2 15.00 27.24 -9.52
C SER A 2 13.49 27.17 -9.59
N PHE A 3 12.97 26.28 -10.43
CA PHE A 3 11.56 25.91 -10.44
C PHE A 3 11.46 24.41 -10.24
N THR A 4 10.39 23.97 -9.59
CA THR A 4 10.09 22.56 -9.36
C THR A 4 8.79 22.25 -10.08
N GLU A 5 8.81 21.27 -10.97
CA GLU A 5 7.62 20.77 -11.66
C GLU A 5 7.13 19.48 -10.99
N ARG A 6 5.80 19.32 -10.85
CA ARG A 6 5.19 18.10 -10.34
C ARG A 6 4.05 17.65 -11.23
N ARG A 7 4.02 16.35 -11.52
CA ARG A 7 2.94 15.69 -12.25
C ARG A 7 1.84 15.25 -11.29
N VAL A 8 0.59 15.53 -11.65
CA VAL A 8 -0.61 14.98 -11.00
C VAL A 8 -1.40 14.14 -12.00
N ALA A 9 -2.00 13.04 -11.56
CA ALA A 9 -2.88 12.21 -12.35
C ALA A 9 -4.26 12.15 -11.69
N TYR A 10 -5.31 12.26 -12.48
CA TYR A 10 -6.69 12.17 -12.02
C TYR A 10 -7.34 10.91 -12.58
N PHE A 11 -7.85 10.05 -11.71
CA PHE A 11 -8.71 8.95 -12.12
C PHE A 11 -10.15 9.47 -12.24
N HIS A 12 -10.79 9.24 -13.38
CA HIS A 12 -12.17 9.68 -13.61
C HIS A 12 -13.19 8.92 -12.76
N LEU A 13 -12.87 7.70 -12.34
CA LEU A 13 -13.72 6.85 -11.52
C LEU A 13 -12.94 6.32 -10.33
N ALA A 14 -13.60 6.21 -9.19
CA ALA A 14 -13.03 5.59 -7.99
C ALA A 14 -13.03 4.05 -8.09
N GLY A 15 -12.22 3.43 -7.23
CA GLY A 15 -12.28 2.00 -6.92
C GLY A 15 -11.03 1.20 -7.29
N LYS A 16 -11.10 -0.11 -6.98
CA LYS A 16 -9.99 -1.07 -7.10
C LYS A 16 -9.32 -1.15 -8.47
N ARG A 17 -10.02 -0.74 -9.53
CA ARG A 17 -9.52 -0.71 -10.91
C ARG A 17 -8.27 0.17 -11.07
N ASN A 18 -8.08 1.13 -10.17
CA ASN A 18 -6.98 2.09 -10.24
C ASN A 18 -5.72 1.59 -9.52
N THR A 19 -5.80 0.54 -8.69
CA THR A 19 -4.72 0.18 -7.76
C THR A 19 -3.42 -0.11 -8.47
N ASP A 20 -3.44 -0.91 -9.54
CA ASP A 20 -2.21 -1.30 -10.25
C ASP A 20 -1.55 -0.07 -10.91
N THR A 21 -2.33 0.74 -11.63
CA THR A 21 -1.84 1.99 -12.24
C THR A 21 -1.37 3.01 -11.20
N LEU A 22 -2.04 3.11 -10.05
CA LEU A 22 -1.63 3.98 -8.94
C LEU A 22 -0.26 3.56 -8.42
N LEU A 23 -0.04 2.27 -8.18
CA LEU A 23 1.23 1.74 -7.69
C LEU A 23 2.38 2.00 -8.68
N GLU A 24 2.14 1.87 -9.98
CA GLU A 24 3.13 2.21 -11.02
C GLU A 24 3.48 3.70 -11.03
N ILE A 25 2.47 4.58 -10.96
CA ILE A 25 2.69 6.05 -10.90
C ILE A 25 3.49 6.41 -9.65
N VAL A 26 3.12 5.83 -8.50
CA VAL A 26 3.81 6.08 -7.22
C VAL A 26 5.23 5.54 -7.25
N LYS A 27 5.50 4.41 -7.92
CA LYS A 27 6.86 3.88 -8.10
C LYS A 27 7.80 4.89 -8.75
N GLY A 28 7.38 5.48 -9.87
CA GLY A 28 8.18 6.53 -10.51
C GLY A 28 8.37 7.77 -9.63
N TYR A 29 7.39 8.09 -8.78
CA TYR A 29 7.49 9.20 -7.84
C TYR A 29 8.49 8.92 -6.71
N VAL A 30 8.40 7.75 -6.04
CA VAL A 30 9.29 7.42 -4.92
C VAL A 30 10.75 7.30 -5.37
N GLU A 31 10.99 6.77 -6.57
CA GLU A 31 12.33 6.68 -7.18
C GLU A 31 12.92 8.05 -7.46
N ARG A 32 12.14 8.97 -8.05
CA ARG A 32 12.61 10.33 -8.37
C ARG A 32 12.86 11.16 -7.13
N GLU A 33 11.99 11.07 -6.12
CA GLU A 33 12.08 11.88 -4.90
C GLU A 33 12.96 11.24 -3.82
N GLY A 34 13.49 10.03 -4.05
CA GLY A 34 14.35 9.32 -3.09
C GLY A 34 13.62 8.90 -1.81
N ILE A 35 12.32 8.62 -1.89
CA ILE A 35 11.49 8.24 -0.74
C ILE A 35 11.73 6.77 -0.42
N LYS A 36 12.01 6.47 0.85
CA LYS A 36 12.32 5.10 1.31
C LYS A 36 11.19 4.44 2.10
N ASP A 37 10.37 5.24 2.76
CA ASP A 37 9.31 4.80 3.66
C ASP A 37 7.94 4.94 2.99
N ILE A 38 7.19 3.85 2.92
CA ILE A 38 5.90 3.79 2.23
C ILE A 38 4.89 3.15 3.16
N VAL A 39 3.82 3.88 3.47
CA VAL A 39 2.71 3.38 4.29
C VAL A 39 1.49 3.14 3.41
N VAL A 40 0.89 1.95 3.51
CA VAL A 40 -0.20 1.52 2.62
C VAL A 40 -1.36 1.00 3.44
N ALA A 41 -2.54 1.61 3.28
CA ALA A 41 -3.78 1.08 3.85
C ALA A 41 -4.26 -0.15 3.04
N SER A 42 -4.60 -1.24 3.73
CA SER A 42 -5.08 -2.46 3.09
C SER A 42 -5.89 -3.31 4.06
N THR A 43 -7.21 -3.34 3.87
CA THR A 43 -8.15 -4.12 4.69
C THR A 43 -7.96 -5.64 4.51
N THR A 44 -8.14 -6.14 3.28
CA THR A 44 -8.08 -7.58 2.99
C THR A 44 -6.65 -8.11 2.84
N GLY A 45 -5.68 -7.21 2.63
CA GLY A 45 -4.30 -7.53 2.31
C GLY A 45 -3.96 -7.43 0.81
N GLU A 46 -4.95 -7.39 -0.09
CA GLU A 46 -4.71 -7.41 -1.54
C GLU A 46 -3.83 -6.25 -2.02
N THR A 47 -4.16 -5.01 -1.61
CA THR A 47 -3.34 -3.83 -1.95
C THR A 47 -1.97 -3.89 -1.30
N GLY A 48 -1.90 -4.36 -0.04
CA GLY A 48 -0.63 -4.54 0.67
C GLY A 48 0.31 -5.53 -0.02
N ALA A 49 -0.22 -6.66 -0.50
CA ALA A 49 0.53 -7.66 -1.25
C ALA A 49 1.11 -7.05 -2.54
N LYS A 50 0.26 -6.42 -3.36
CA LYS A 50 0.69 -5.71 -4.57
C LYS A 50 1.75 -4.63 -4.29
N ALA A 51 1.55 -3.83 -3.25
CA ALA A 51 2.49 -2.78 -2.87
C ALA A 51 3.84 -3.35 -2.40
N SER A 52 3.83 -4.37 -1.53
CA SER A 52 5.05 -5.02 -1.04
C SER A 52 5.90 -5.61 -2.18
N LYS A 53 5.26 -6.15 -3.22
CA LYS A 53 5.93 -6.63 -4.43
C LYS A 53 6.48 -5.48 -5.27
N THR A 54 5.67 -4.44 -5.49
CA THR A 54 6.04 -3.28 -6.32
C THR A 54 7.23 -2.51 -5.75
N PHE A 55 7.23 -2.32 -4.43
CA PHE A 55 8.23 -1.56 -3.69
C PHE A 55 9.17 -2.48 -2.90
N LYS A 56 9.51 -3.64 -3.47
CA LYS A 56 10.49 -4.54 -2.84
C LYS A 56 11.83 -3.80 -2.67
N GLY A 57 12.39 -3.87 -1.46
CA GLY A 57 13.61 -3.14 -1.08
C GLY A 57 13.37 -1.77 -0.43
N TYR A 58 12.13 -1.27 -0.42
CA TYR A 58 11.72 -0.10 0.36
C TYR A 58 11.22 -0.52 1.75
N ASN A 59 11.13 0.42 2.69
CA ASN A 59 10.47 0.18 3.98
C ASN A 59 8.95 0.33 3.81
N VAL A 60 8.29 -0.78 3.44
CA VAL A 60 6.84 -0.82 3.26
C VAL A 60 6.15 -1.25 4.55
N VAL A 61 5.22 -0.43 5.03
CA VAL A 61 4.34 -0.74 6.17
C VAL A 61 2.90 -0.82 5.67
N VAL A 62 2.31 -2.00 5.76
CA VAL A 62 0.90 -2.25 5.44
C VAL A 62 0.07 -2.08 6.70
N VAL A 63 -0.85 -1.11 6.69
CA VAL A 63 -1.78 -0.84 7.78
C VAL A 63 -3.11 -1.52 7.47
N THR A 64 -3.52 -2.44 8.34
CA THR A 64 -4.78 -3.18 8.22
C THR A 64 -5.84 -2.61 9.15
N HIS A 65 -7.10 -2.97 8.92
CA HIS A 65 -8.16 -2.72 9.90
C HIS A 65 -7.85 -3.42 11.22
N CYS A 66 -8.35 -2.86 12.32
CA CYS A 66 -8.37 -3.52 13.62
C CYS A 66 -9.23 -4.80 13.61
N PHE A 67 -8.91 -5.72 14.51
CA PHE A 67 -9.78 -6.87 14.78
C PHE A 67 -11.13 -6.39 15.27
N GLY A 68 -12.20 -7.06 14.85
CA GLY A 68 -13.55 -6.68 15.27
C GLY A 68 -14.22 -5.63 14.39
N PHE A 69 -13.54 -5.04 13.39
CA PHE A 69 -14.08 -3.92 12.62
C PHE A 69 -15.37 -4.28 11.86
N ARG A 70 -15.36 -5.41 11.14
CA ARG A 70 -16.53 -5.91 10.43
C ARG A 70 -17.39 -6.84 11.30
N ASN A 71 -16.75 -7.80 11.99
CA ASN A 71 -17.40 -8.75 12.88
C ASN A 71 -16.54 -8.90 14.15
N PRO A 72 -17.14 -9.01 15.36
CA PRO A 72 -16.40 -9.18 16.61
C PRO A 72 -15.42 -10.35 16.57
N GLY A 73 -14.16 -10.10 16.95
CA GLY A 73 -13.12 -11.13 17.02
C GLY A 73 -12.51 -11.56 15.69
N GLU A 74 -13.01 -11.05 14.55
CA GLU A 74 -12.49 -11.40 13.22
C GLU A 74 -11.51 -10.36 12.69
N SER A 75 -10.51 -10.83 11.94
CA SER A 75 -9.65 -9.98 11.11
C SER A 75 -10.07 -10.11 9.66
N GLU A 76 -10.09 -8.99 8.94
CA GLU A 76 -10.36 -8.95 7.50
C GLU A 76 -9.13 -9.29 6.65
N LEU A 77 -7.93 -9.26 7.25
CA LEU A 77 -6.68 -9.59 6.57
C LEU A 77 -6.66 -11.08 6.23
N LYS A 78 -6.64 -11.41 4.94
CA LYS A 78 -6.55 -12.79 4.48
C LYS A 78 -5.13 -13.33 4.67
N GLU A 79 -5.05 -14.58 5.12
CA GLU A 79 -3.78 -15.25 5.41
C GLU A 79 -2.88 -15.40 4.17
N GLU A 80 -3.47 -15.58 2.98
CA GLU A 80 -2.74 -15.65 1.71
C GLU A 80 -1.95 -14.36 1.42
N PHE A 81 -2.60 -13.20 1.57
CA PHE A 81 -1.96 -11.91 1.34
C PHE A 81 -1.01 -11.54 2.47
N LYS A 82 -1.33 -11.91 3.72
CA LYS A 82 -0.40 -11.74 4.84
C LYS A 82 0.93 -12.43 4.58
N LYS A 83 0.89 -13.69 4.12
CA LYS A 83 2.10 -14.45 3.77
C LYS A 83 2.88 -13.80 2.63
N GLU A 84 2.18 -13.31 1.59
CA GLU A 84 2.83 -12.62 0.47
C GLU A 84 3.51 -11.31 0.91
N ILE A 85 2.83 -10.50 1.71
CA ILE A 85 3.38 -9.25 2.27
C ILE A 85 4.67 -9.52 3.05
N MET A 86 4.62 -10.50 3.95
CA MET A 86 5.78 -10.87 4.78
C MET A 86 6.90 -11.46 3.93
N HIS A 87 6.58 -12.30 2.94
CA HIS A 87 7.56 -12.88 2.02
C HIS A 87 8.31 -11.81 1.21
N ASN A 88 7.61 -10.73 0.85
CA ASN A 88 8.21 -9.60 0.14
C ASN A 88 9.04 -8.67 1.06
N GLY A 89 9.07 -8.93 2.37
CA GLY A 89 9.84 -8.16 3.36
C GLY A 89 9.13 -6.92 3.91
N ALA A 90 7.83 -6.78 3.64
CA ALA A 90 7.03 -5.68 4.17
C ALA A 90 6.53 -5.98 5.59
N LYS A 91 6.27 -4.91 6.35
CA LYS A 91 5.76 -4.97 7.73
C LYS A 91 4.24 -4.84 7.72
N ILE A 92 3.59 -5.45 8.71
CA ILE A 92 2.15 -5.31 8.92
C ILE A 92 1.93 -4.62 10.26
N PHE A 93 1.12 -3.57 10.26
CA PHE A 93 0.62 -2.92 11.46
C PHE A 93 -0.90 -3.05 11.53
N THR A 94 -1.39 -3.42 12.70
CA THR A 94 -2.81 -3.57 12.99
C THR A 94 -3.10 -2.83 14.29
N GLY A 95 -3.99 -1.85 14.24
CA GLY A 95 -4.32 -0.98 15.37
C GLY A 95 -5.69 -0.33 15.20
N THR A 96 -6.18 0.33 16.25
CA THR A 96 -7.42 1.11 16.21
C THR A 96 -7.25 2.35 15.32
N HIS A 97 -8.29 2.70 14.58
CA HIS A 97 -8.34 3.92 13.77
C HIS A 97 -8.62 5.16 14.63
#